data_AF-A0A3C1UBL2-F1
#
_entry.id   AF-A0A3C1UBL2-F1
#
_cell.length_a   1.000
_cell.length_b   1.000
_cell.length_c   1.000
_cell.angle_alpha   90.00
_cell.angle_beta   90.00
_cell.angle_gamma   90.00
#
_symmetry.space_group_name_H-M   'P 1'
#
loop_
_entity.id
_entity.type
_entity.pdbx_description
1 polymer ?
#
loop_
_entity_poly.entity_id
_entity_poly.type
_entity_poly.pdbx_seq_one_letter_code
_entity_poly.pdbx_strand_id
1 'polypeptide(L)' 'LEKIEKVRVDDLGEVIENYLKKHGGEMALNDKSDPKDIMDTFNCSKKDFKKALGLLYKQKKVTLGETTKLVK' A
#
# COMPACT_ATOMS: atom_id res chain seq x y z
N LEU A 1 -0.02 -23.15 -13.89
CA LEU A 1 -0.52 -22.42 -12.71
C LEU A 1 0.66 -21.64 -12.15
N GLU A 2 0.84 -20.41 -12.61
CA GLU A 2 1.92 -19.55 -12.13
C GLU A 2 1.73 -19.32 -10.62
N LYS A 3 2.75 -19.67 -9.85
CA LYS A 3 2.77 -19.38 -8.41
C LYS A 3 2.89 -17.87 -8.28
N ILE A 4 1.78 -17.20 -7.97
CA ILE A 4 1.82 -15.81 -7.53
C ILE A 4 2.61 -15.82 -6.22
N GLU A 5 3.87 -15.37 -6.26
CA GLU A 5 4.65 -15.16 -5.05
C GLU A 5 3.92 -14.16 -4.17
N LYS A 6 3.43 -14.63 -3.03
CA LYS A 6 2.81 -13.79 -2.02
C LYS A 6 3.90 -12.89 -1.44
N VAL A 7 3.87 -11.61 -1.80
CA VAL A 7 4.65 -10.56 -1.15
C VAL A 7 4.33 -10.61 0.35
N ARG A 8 5.36 -10.69 1.21
CA ARG A 8 5.13 -10.66 2.67
C ARG A 8 4.58 -9.27 3.04
N VAL A 9 3.79 -9.20 4.10
CA VAL A 9 3.16 -7.93 4.51
C VAL A 9 4.21 -6.85 4.84
N ASP A 10 5.37 -7.26 5.33
CA ASP A 10 6.49 -6.37 5.66
C ASP A 10 7.10 -5.77 4.37
N ASP A 11 7.36 -6.62 3.38
CA ASP A 11 7.83 -6.22 2.05
C ASP A 11 6.80 -5.34 1.33
N LEU A 12 5.50 -5.61 1.52
CA LEU A 12 4.40 -4.82 0.96
C LEU A 12 4.40 -3.38 1.49
N GLY A 13 4.79 -3.18 2.75
CA GLY A 13 4.97 -1.83 3.31
C GLY A 13 6.02 -1.03 2.56
N GLU A 14 7.17 -1.63 2.27
CA GLU A 14 8.24 -0.98 1.50
C GLU A 14 7.82 -0.72 0.05
N VAL A 15 7.10 -1.65 -0.58
CA VAL A 15 6.56 -1.48 -1.93
C VAL A 15 5.61 -0.27 -1.99
N ILE A 16 4.69 -0.15 -1.03
CA ILE A 16 3.76 0.99 -0.96
C ILE A 16 4.50 2.30 -0.71
N GLU A 17 5.47 2.31 0.21
CA GLU A 17 6.29 3.49 0.50
C GLU A 17 7.06 3.95 -0.74
N ASN A 18 7.69 3.03 -1.46
CA ASN A 18 8.43 3.31 -2.69
C ASN A 18 7.50 3.77 -3.82
N TYR A 19 6.31 3.19 -3.93
CA TYR A 19 5.28 3.64 -4.86
C TYR A 19 4.92 5.11 -4.59
N LEU A 20 4.60 5.45 -3.34
CA LEU A 20 4.31 6.82 -2.96
C LEU A 20 5.48 7.76 -3.30
N LYS A 21 6.73 7.38 -3.00
CA LYS A 21 7.92 8.21 -3.31
C LYS A 21 8.04 8.49 -4.81
N LYS A 22 7.80 7.48 -5.66
CA LYS A 22 7.84 7.61 -7.12
C LYS A 22 6.69 8.47 -7.66
N HIS A 23 5.55 8.50 -6.98
CA HIS A 23 4.36 9.24 -7.38
C HIS A 23 4.23 10.61 -6.68
N GLY A 24 5.34 11.22 -6.26
CA GLY A 24 5.34 12.57 -5.68
C GLY A 24 4.86 12.65 -4.23
N GLY A 25 4.78 11.50 -3.55
CA GLY A 25 4.43 11.38 -2.15
C GLY A 25 2.94 11.19 -1.88
N GLU A 26 2.12 10.91 -2.89
CA GLU A 26 0.69 10.71 -2.75
C GLU A 26 0.16 9.65 -3.72
N MET A 27 -0.84 8.89 -3.31
CA MET A 27 -1.60 8.00 -4.18
C MET A 27 -3.09 8.05 -3.89
N ALA A 28 -3.89 7.84 -4.94
CA ALA A 28 -5.34 7.74 -4.85
C ALA A 28 -5.81 6.46 -4.14
N LEU A 29 -4.96 5.43 -4.07
CA LEU A 29 -5.28 4.18 -3.39
C LEU A 29 -5.26 4.35 -1.87
N ASN A 30 -6.34 3.95 -1.21
CA ASN A 30 -6.55 4.04 0.23
C ASN A 30 -7.30 2.79 0.73
N ASP A 31 -7.68 2.77 2.01
CA ASP A 31 -8.36 1.61 2.61
C ASP A 31 -9.80 1.38 2.09
N LYS A 32 -10.37 2.38 1.40
CA LYS A 32 -11.68 2.35 0.75
C LYS A 32 -11.61 1.93 -0.72
N SER A 33 -10.45 1.97 -1.36
CA SER A 33 -10.26 1.57 -2.77
C SER A 33 -10.73 0.15 -3.09
N ASP A 34 -11.08 -0.09 -4.34
CA ASP A 34 -11.58 -1.39 -4.79
C ASP A 34 -10.51 -2.48 -4.58
N PRO A 35 -10.87 -3.66 -4.04
CA PRO A 35 -9.95 -4.79 -3.97
C PRO A 35 -9.25 -5.12 -5.30
N LYS A 36 -9.94 -4.93 -6.43
CA LYS A 36 -9.39 -5.16 -7.77
C LYS A 36 -8.27 -4.16 -8.08
N ASP A 37 -8.46 -2.87 -7.81
CA ASP A 37 -7.43 -1.86 -8.07
C ASP A 37 -6.18 -2.08 -7.21
N ILE A 38 -6.37 -2.49 -5.95
CA ILE A 38 -5.28 -2.85 -5.04
C ILE A 38 -4.53 -4.09 -5.55
N MET A 39 -5.26 -5.10 -6.02
CA MET A 39 -4.68 -6.31 -6.58
C MET A 39 -3.93 -6.01 -7.88
N ASP A 40 -4.51 -5.24 -8.79
CA ASP A 40 -3.90 -4.89 -10.07
C ASP A 40 -2.63 -4.04 -9.88
N THR A 41 -2.56 -3.22 -8.82
CA THR A 41 -1.41 -2.33 -8.56
C THR A 41 -0.32 -2.99 -7.71
N PHE A 42 -0.70 -3.67 -6.62
CA PHE A 42 0.22 -4.18 -5.60
C PHE A 42 0.27 -5.71 -5.54
N ASN A 43 -0.48 -6.40 -6.39
CA ASN A 43 -0.60 -7.86 -6.44
C ASN A 43 -0.89 -8.47 -5.06
N CYS A 44 -1.71 -7.78 -4.25
CA CYS A 44 -2.02 -8.17 -2.89
C CYS A 44 -3.51 -8.04 -2.58
N SER A 45 -3.94 -8.73 -1.52
CA SER A 45 -5.31 -8.61 -1.05
C SER A 45 -5.55 -7.26 -0.35
N LYS A 46 -6.78 -6.74 -0.42
CA LYS A 46 -7.18 -5.55 0.34
C LYS A 46 -6.90 -5.69 1.85
N LYS A 47 -6.95 -6.91 2.40
CA LYS A 47 -6.62 -7.18 3.80
C LYS A 47 -5.14 -6.94 4.09
N ASP A 48 -4.25 -7.42 3.23
CA ASP A 48 -2.81 -7.27 3.41
C ASP A 48 -2.37 -5.82 3.13
N PHE A 49 -2.96 -5.17 2.12
CA PHE A 49 -2.78 -3.74 1.86
C PHE A 49 -3.12 -2.89 3.09
N LYS A 50 -4.30 -3.12 3.71
CA LYS A 50 -4.69 -2.41 4.94
C LYS A 50 -3.73 -2.66 6.11
N LYS A 51 -3.20 -3.88 6.25
CA LYS A 51 -2.20 -4.18 7.27
C LYS A 51 -0.90 -3.40 7.02
N ALA A 52 -0.40 -3.40 5.79
CA ALA A 52 0.80 -2.68 5.41
C ALA A 52 0.64 -1.16 5.62
N LEU A 53 -0.48 -0.57 5.18
CA LEU A 53 -0.83 0.83 5.47
C LEU A 53 -0.87 1.13 6.96
N GLY A 54 -1.48 0.24 7.76
CA GLY A 54 -1.53 0.38 9.22
C GLY A 54 -0.14 0.31 9.87
N LEU A 55 0.76 -0.53 9.37
CA LEU A 55 2.16 -0.58 9.83
C LEU A 55 2.91 0.70 9.48
N LEU A 56 2.79 1.18 8.23
CA LEU A 56 3.41 2.44 7.79
C LEU A 56 2.88 3.65 8.58
N TYR A 57 1.58 3.68 8.86
CA TYR A 57 0.96 4.73 9.67
C TYR A 57 1.49 4.71 11.11
N LYS A 58 1.60 3.52 11.73
CA LYS A 58 2.21 3.37 13.07
C LYS A 58 3.69 3.80 13.09
N GLN A 59 4.40 3.57 11.99
CA GLN A 59 5.78 4.03 11.80
C GLN A 59 5.88 5.51 11.44
N LYS A 60 4.74 6.24 11.35
CA LYS A 60 4.66 7.65 10.92
C LYS A 60 5.30 7.91 9.55
N LYS A 61 5.29 6.92 8.66
CA LYS A 61 5.78 7.04 7.29
C LYS A 61 4.71 7.55 6.32
N VAL A 62 3.44 7.27 6.60
CA VAL A 62 2.29 7.69 5.77
C VAL A 62 1.18 8.30 6.62
N THR A 63 0.36 9.12 5.99
CA THR A 63 -0.94 9.60 6.48
C THR A 63 -2.05 8.95 5.68
N LEU A 64 -3.13 8.58 6.37
CA LEU A 64 -4.30 7.95 5.79
C LEU A 64 -5.46 8.96 5.83
N GLY A 65 -6.02 9.28 4.67
CA GLY A 65 -7.16 10.19 4.52
C GLY A 65 -8.00 9.81 3.30
N GLU A 66 -8.50 10.82 2.57
CA GLU A 66 -9.10 10.58 1.25
C GLU A 66 -8.08 10.04 0.25
N THR A 67 -6.81 10.41 0.42
CA THR A 67 -5.67 9.84 -0.29
C THR A 67 -4.63 9.37 0.73
N THR A 68 -3.73 8.48 0.30
CA THR A 68 -2.59 8.08 1.11
C THR A 68 -1.41 8.97 0.75
N LYS A 69 -0.80 9.63 1.75
CA LYS A 69 0.36 10.52 1.52
C LYS A 69 1.56 10.11 2.36
N LEU A 70 2.77 10.31 1.87
CA LEU A 70 3.98 10.20 2.68
C LEU A 70 4.05 11.33 3.70
N VAL A 71 4.54 10.99 4.88
CA VAL A 71 4.99 11.96 5.88
C VAL A 71 6.38 12.43 5.47
N LYS A 72 6.58 13.76 5.45
CA LYS A 72 7.89 14.39 5.23
C LYS A 72 8.74 14.36 6.48
#